data_AF-A0AAV2PUZ5-F1
#
_entry.id   AF-A0AAV2PUZ5-F1
#
_cell.length_a   1.000
_cell.length_b   1.000
_cell.length_c   1.000
_cell.angle_alpha   90.00
_cell.angle_beta   90.00
_cell.angle_gamma   90.00
#
_symmetry.space_group_name_H-M   'P 1'
#
loop_
_entity.id
_entity.type
_entity.pdbx_description
1 polymer ?
#
loop_
_entity_poly.entity_id
_entity_poly.type
_entity_poly.pdbx_seq_one_letter_code
_entity_poly.pdbx_strand_id
1 'polypeptide(L)'
;NLKYNLEYNPRLVINPGEIEDAIHKLAGGKSSGLDGVYAEHLKNCSSNYWPLLAKCVTSFLVHGYLPDSLMSVVLLPIIKDKSGKINSKDNYRPIAIASTMSKLLEIILLERLTIC
;
A
#
# COMPACT_ATOMS: atom_id res chain seq x y z
N ASN A 1 -18.90 -15.30 -20.43
CA ASN A 1 -17.61 -16.00 -20.63
C ASN A 1 -16.56 -15.04 -21.16
N LEU A 2 -16.04 -14.15 -20.29
CA LEU A 2 -14.88 -13.31 -20.63
C LEU A 2 -13.64 -14.20 -20.60
N LYS A 3 -13.13 -14.56 -21.79
CA LYS A 3 -11.80 -15.13 -21.92
C LYS A 3 -10.82 -13.98 -21.67
N TYR A 4 -10.29 -13.88 -20.45
CA TYR A 4 -9.12 -13.06 -20.19
C TYR A 4 -7.97 -13.69 -20.99
N ASN A 5 -7.66 -13.13 -22.16
CA ASN A 5 -6.40 -13.39 -22.82
C ASN A 5 -5.32 -12.78 -21.92
N LEU A 6 -4.76 -13.61 -21.04
CA LEU A 6 -3.58 -13.28 -20.25
C LEU A 6 -2.37 -13.33 -21.18
N GLU A 7 -2.29 -12.38 -22.11
CA GLU A 7 -1.05 -12.16 -22.84
C GLU A 7 0.00 -11.70 -21.83
N TYR A 8 1.14 -12.40 -21.83
CA TYR A 8 2.26 -12.06 -20.97
C TYR A 8 2.71 -10.63 -21.25
N ASN A 9 2.49 -9.73 -20.30
CA ASN A 9 2.96 -8.36 -20.38
C ASN A 9 4.16 -8.18 -19.44
N PRO A 10 5.39 -8.05 -19.95
CA PRO A 10 6.58 -7.88 -19.12
C PRO A 10 6.53 -6.60 -18.28
N ARG A 11 5.73 -5.60 -18.67
CA ARG A 11 5.50 -4.39 -17.87
C ARG A 11 4.66 -4.63 -16.62
N LEU A 12 4.14 -5.82 -16.38
CA LEU A 12 3.45 -6.17 -15.13
C LEU A 12 4.38 -6.89 -14.15
N VAL A 13 5.58 -7.27 -14.58
CA VAL A 13 6.59 -7.89 -13.72
C VAL A 13 7.29 -6.82 -12.91
N ILE A 14 7.29 -6.99 -11.59
CA ILE A 14 8.00 -6.14 -10.63
C ILE A 14 9.36 -6.77 -10.35
N ASN A 15 10.41 -5.94 -10.34
CA ASN A 15 11.74 -6.38 -9.92
C ASN A 15 12.02 -6.05 -8.44
N PRO A 16 12.97 -6.74 -7.78
CA PRO A 16 13.27 -6.48 -6.37
C PRO A 16 13.75 -5.06 -6.06
N GLY A 17 14.41 -4.37 -7.00
CA GLY A 17 14.86 -2.99 -6.82
C GLY A 17 13.68 -2.02 -6.70
N GLU A 18 12.61 -2.22 -7.46
CA GLU A 18 11.38 -1.43 -7.33
C GLU A 18 10.71 -1.60 -5.95
N ILE A 19 10.80 -2.81 -5.39
CA ILE A 19 10.35 -3.07 -4.02
C ILE A 19 11.22 -2.32 -3.02
N GLU A 20 12.54 -2.40 -3.15
CA GLU A 20 13.49 -1.70 -2.28
C GLU A 20 13.24 -0.18 -2.31
N ASP A 21 13.15 0.41 -3.50
CA ASP A 21 12.89 1.83 -3.69
C ASP A 21 11.55 2.25 -3.06
N ALA A 22 10.50 1.45 -3.26
CA ALA A 22 9.19 1.72 -2.70
C ALA A 22 9.17 1.58 -1.16
N ILE A 23 9.88 0.60 -0.60
CA ILE A 23 10.03 0.44 0.86
C ILE A 23 10.72 1.65 1.47
N HIS A 24 11.77 2.18 0.84
CA HIS A 24 12.46 3.37 1.33
C HIS A 24 11.56 4.62 1.33
N LYS A 25 10.64 4.72 0.36
CA LYS A 25 9.65 5.80 0.25
C LYS A 25 8.49 5.70 1.26
N LEU A 26 8.28 4.56 1.93
CA LEU A 26 7.23 4.43 2.95
C LEU A 26 7.44 5.44 4.09
N ALA A 27 6.36 6.09 4.54
CA ALA A 27 6.43 6.99 5.69
C ALA A 27 6.56 6.19 7.00
N GLY A 28 7.62 6.46 7.77
CA GLY A 28 7.82 5.90 9.11
C GLY A 28 7.01 6.61 10.19
N GLY A 29 6.90 5.97 11.36
CA GLY A 29 6.23 6.49 12.55
C GLY A 29 4.71 6.65 12.38
N LYS A 30 4.11 5.89 11.46
CA LYS A 30 2.66 5.91 11.17
C LYS A 30 2.00 4.66 11.72
N SER A 31 0.70 4.76 11.99
CA SER A 31 -0.11 3.62 12.39
C SER A 31 -0.17 2.56 11.28
N SER A 32 -0.15 1.29 11.68
CA SER A 32 -0.40 0.14 10.79
C SER A 32 -1.87 0.06 10.39
N GLY A 33 -2.15 -0.77 9.37
CA GLY A 33 -3.50 -1.23 9.10
C GLY A 33 -3.97 -2.29 10.11
N LEU A 34 -5.06 -2.99 9.78
CA LEU A 34 -5.65 -4.06 10.61
C LEU A 34 -4.71 -5.26 10.83
N ASP A 35 -3.71 -5.42 9.97
CA ASP A 35 -2.75 -6.52 9.99
C ASP A 35 -1.58 -6.34 10.97
N GLY A 36 -1.46 -5.14 11.58
CA GLY A 36 -0.35 -4.84 12.49
C GLY A 36 1.02 -4.72 11.80
N VAL A 37 1.07 -4.63 10.47
CA VAL A 37 2.33 -4.49 9.73
C VAL A 37 2.69 -3.01 9.59
N TYR A 38 3.83 -2.63 10.17
CA TYR A 38 4.37 -1.27 10.10
C TYR A 38 5.38 -1.11 8.96
N ALA A 39 5.61 0.13 8.52
CA ALA A 39 6.63 0.43 7.52
C ALA A 39 8.03 -0.01 7.98
N GLU A 40 8.29 0.12 9.28
CA GLU A 40 9.52 -0.29 9.95
C GLU A 40 9.78 -1.79 9.83
N HIS A 41 8.74 -2.63 9.79
CA HIS A 41 8.91 -4.06 9.58
C HIS A 41 9.50 -4.35 8.20
N LEU A 42 9.06 -3.62 7.16
CA LEU A 42 9.57 -3.78 5.80
C LEU A 42 10.94 -3.11 5.63
N LYS A 43 11.15 -1.94 6.24
CA LYS A 43 12.43 -1.21 6.15
C LYS A 43 13.57 -1.95 6.84
N ASN A 44 13.28 -2.67 7.91
CA ASN A 44 14.29 -3.40 8.70
C ASN A 44 14.32 -4.89 8.40
N CYS A 45 13.53 -5.40 7.45
CA CYS A 45 13.61 -6.81 7.06
C CYS A 45 14.86 -7.07 6.21
N SER A 46 15.26 -8.34 6.12
CA SER A 46 16.35 -8.74 5.21
C SER A 46 15.99 -8.45 3.76
N SER A 47 16.97 -8.04 2.96
CA SER A 47 16.83 -7.88 1.51
C SER A 47 16.44 -9.17 0.77
N ASN A 48 16.64 -10.33 1.41
CA ASN A 48 16.20 -11.63 0.91
C ASN A 48 14.68 -11.73 0.72
N TYR A 49 13.89 -10.84 1.33
CA TYR A 49 12.44 -10.80 1.17
C TYR A 49 11.98 -10.01 -0.07
N TRP A 50 12.82 -9.12 -0.63
CA TRP A 50 12.42 -8.30 -1.78
C TRP A 50 12.02 -9.12 -3.01
N PRO A 51 12.71 -10.22 -3.38
CA PRO A 51 12.25 -11.09 -4.46
C PRO A 51 10.89 -11.75 -4.21
N LEU A 52 10.54 -12.02 -2.95
CA LEU A 52 9.25 -12.61 -2.59
C LEU A 52 8.13 -11.57 -2.70
N LEU A 53 8.38 -10.36 -2.21
CA LEU A 53 7.45 -9.23 -2.35
C LEU A 53 7.25 -8.87 -3.83
N ALA A 54 8.32 -8.86 -4.63
CA ALA A 54 8.27 -8.60 -6.05
C ALA A 54 7.38 -9.61 -6.78
N LYS A 55 7.51 -10.91 -6.47
CA LYS A 55 6.62 -11.96 -6.99
C LYS A 55 5.17 -11.73 -6.57
N CYS A 56 4.93 -11.38 -5.30
CA CYS A 56 3.60 -11.14 -4.76
C CYS A 56 2.90 -9.97 -5.48
N VAL A 57 3.58 -8.82 -5.61
CA VAL A 57 3.06 -7.65 -6.33
C VAL A 57 2.87 -7.96 -7.81
N THR A 58 3.82 -8.68 -8.44
CA THR A 58 3.68 -9.15 -9.82
C THR A 58 2.41 -9.98 -10.00
N SER A 59 2.14 -10.92 -9.10
CA SER A 59 0.93 -11.73 -9.15
C SER A 59 -0.34 -10.88 -9.08
N PHE A 60 -0.37 -9.84 -8.24
CA PHE A 60 -1.52 -8.93 -8.18
C PHE A 60 -1.78 -8.24 -9.52
N LEU A 61 -0.72 -7.73 -10.16
CA LEU A 61 -0.82 -7.01 -11.43
C LEU A 61 -1.15 -7.93 -12.60
N VAL A 62 -0.50 -9.10 -12.69
CA VAL A 62 -0.71 -10.08 -13.76
C VAL A 62 -2.13 -10.66 -13.73
N HIS A 63 -2.64 -10.95 -12.53
CA HIS A 63 -3.97 -11.54 -12.38
C HIS A 63 -5.08 -10.49 -12.27
N GLY A 64 -4.75 -9.21 -12.12
CA GLY A 64 -5.73 -8.15 -11.88
C GLY A 64 -6.53 -8.39 -10.59
N TYR A 65 -5.90 -8.98 -9.58
CA TYR A 65 -6.55 -9.39 -8.34
C TYR A 65 -5.79 -8.85 -7.13
N LEU A 66 -6.54 -8.24 -6.19
CA LEU A 66 -6.02 -7.83 -4.89
C LEU A 66 -6.75 -8.57 -3.78
N PRO A 67 -6.02 -9.06 -2.76
CA PRO A 67 -6.64 -9.61 -1.56
C PRO A 67 -7.47 -8.54 -0.82
N ASP A 68 -8.58 -8.95 -0.20
CA ASP A 68 -9.45 -8.05 0.57
C ASP A 68 -8.70 -7.33 1.69
N SER A 69 -7.67 -7.95 2.27
CA SER A 69 -6.82 -7.33 3.29
C SER A 69 -6.05 -6.10 2.78
N LEU A 70 -5.69 -6.07 1.49
CA LEU A 70 -5.05 -4.90 0.86
C LEU A 70 -6.07 -3.83 0.47
N MET A 71 -7.34 -4.19 0.28
CA MET A 71 -8.40 -3.23 -0.04
C MET A 71 -9.10 -2.66 1.21
N SER A 72 -8.95 -3.33 2.35
CA SER A 72 -9.55 -2.93 3.62
C SER A 72 -8.82 -1.74 4.25
N VAL A 73 -9.59 -0.82 4.84
CA VAL A 73 -9.07 0.37 5.54
C VAL A 73 -9.73 0.53 6.91
N VAL A 74 -8.99 1.08 7.87
CA VAL A 74 -9.56 1.51 9.16
C VAL A 74 -10.02 2.95 9.04
N LEU A 75 -11.32 3.19 9.22
CA LEU A 75 -11.89 4.53 9.26
C LEU A 75 -11.92 5.05 10.69
N LEU A 76 -11.17 6.12 10.95
CA LEU A 76 -11.10 6.75 12.27
C LEU A 76 -11.38 8.26 12.16
N PRO A 77 -12.32 8.82 12.94
CA PRO A 77 -12.46 10.27 13.07
C PRO A 77 -11.34 10.81 13.96
N ILE A 78 -10.62 11.83 13.50
CA ILE A 78 -9.64 12.57 14.32
C ILE A 78 -10.07 14.02 14.51
N ILE A 79 -9.76 14.56 15.68
CA ILE A 79 -10.05 15.95 16.04
C ILE A 79 -9.21 16.88 15.16
N LYS A 80 -9.83 17.89 14.54
CA LYS A 80 -9.18 18.94 13.75
C LYS A 80 -8.52 19.98 14.64
N ASP A 81 -9.30 20.58 15.54
CA ASP A 81 -8.87 21.60 16.48
C ASP A 81 -9.04 21.10 17.93
N LYS A 82 -7.92 20.91 18.62
CA LYS A 82 -7.89 20.46 20.01
C LYS A 82 -8.46 21.49 21.00
N SER A 83 -8.46 22.76 20.62
CA SER A 83 -9.03 23.86 21.42
C SER A 83 -10.48 24.15 21.04
N GLY A 84 -10.98 23.54 19.96
CA GLY A 84 -12.34 23.69 19.47
C GLY A 84 -13.37 22.88 20.28
N LYS A 85 -14.65 22.99 19.89
CA LYS A 85 -15.74 22.25 20.54
C LYS A 85 -15.64 20.75 20.22
N ILE A 86 -15.28 19.93 21.21
CA ILE A 86 -15.16 18.47 21.07
C ILE A 86 -16.48 17.75 20.72
N ASN A 87 -17.62 18.38 21.04
CA ASN A 87 -18.96 17.86 20.74
C ASN A 87 -19.48 18.33 19.36
N SER A 88 -18.72 19.15 18.63
CA SER A 88 -19.10 19.56 17.28
C SER A 88 -18.63 18.52 16.27
N LYS A 89 -19.56 17.96 15.49
CA LYS A 89 -19.23 17.06 14.37
C LYS A 89 -18.25 17.67 13.37
N ASP A 90 -18.32 18.99 13.18
CA ASP A 90 -17.48 19.70 12.21
C ASP A 90 -16.00 19.76 12.65
N ASN A 91 -15.73 19.53 13.95
CA ASN A 91 -14.40 19.46 14.53
C ASN A 91 -13.73 18.08 14.34
N TYR A 92 -14.34 17.15 13.59
CA TYR A 92 -13.73 15.88 13.23
C TYR A 92 -13.47 15.81 11.73
N ARG A 93 -12.38 15.14 11.35
CA ARG A 93 -12.13 14.69 9.98
C ARG A 93 -11.95 13.17 9.98
N PRO A 94 -12.65 12.43 9.11
CA PRO A 94 -12.36 11.02 8.94
C PRO A 94 -10.98 10.86 8.28
N ILE A 95 -10.21 9.88 8.74
CA ILE A 95 -9.02 9.38 8.06
C ILE A 95 -9.22 7.90 7.75
N ALA A 96 -8.68 7.46 6.60
CA ALA A 96 -8.61 6.07 6.22
C ALA A 96 -7.16 5.59 6.37
N ILE A 97 -6.96 4.57 7.20
CA ILE A 97 -5.65 3.94 7.38
C ILE A 97 -5.63 2.64 6.58
N ALA A 98 -4.94 2.68 5.43
CA ALA A 98 -4.67 1.51 4.60
C ALA A 98 -3.48 0.70 5.14
N SER A 99 -3.44 -0.60 4.77
CA SER A 99 -2.32 -1.48 5.11
C SER A 99 -0.99 -0.97 4.53
N THR A 100 0.12 -1.35 5.15
CA THR A 100 1.45 -0.99 4.66
C THR A 100 1.72 -1.60 3.28
N MET A 101 1.19 -2.80 3.01
CA MET A 101 1.28 -3.45 1.70
C MET A 101 0.49 -2.71 0.62
N SER A 102 -0.68 -2.16 0.94
CA SER A 102 -1.47 -1.33 0.01
C SER A 102 -0.68 -0.09 -0.40
N LYS A 103 -0.09 0.61 0.57
CA LYS A 103 0.74 1.81 0.33
C LYS A 103 1.98 1.48 -0.49
N LEU A 104 2.61 0.33 -0.24
CA LEU A 104 3.75 -0.14 -1.03
C LEU A 104 3.35 -0.32 -2.51
N LEU A 105 2.22 -0.97 -2.77
CA LEU A 105 1.67 -1.14 -4.12
C LEU A 105 1.35 0.21 -4.78
N GLU A 106 0.71 1.12 -4.05
CA GLU A 106 0.39 2.48 -4.54
C GLU A 106 1.65 3.25 -4.96
N ILE A 107 2.73 3.18 -4.18
CA ILE A 107 4.01 3.80 -4.52
C ILE A 107 4.55 3.20 -5.82
N ILE A 108 4.60 1.87 -5.95
CA ILE A 108 5.10 1.20 -7.16
C ILE A 108 4.27 1.62 -8.39
N LEU A 109 2.95 1.65 -8.26
CA LEU A 109 2.05 2.07 -9.34
C LEU A 109 2.26 3.54 -9.72
N LEU A 110 2.40 4.43 -8.73
CA LEU A 110 2.64 5.85 -8.95
C LEU A 110 3.93 6.09 -9.73
N GLU A 111 5.02 5.43 -9.36
CA GLU A 111 6.30 5.55 -10.05
C GLU A 111 6.21 5.07 -11.50
N ARG A 112 5.52 3.95 -11.74
CA ARG A 112 5.33 3.41 -13.10
C ARG A 112 4.45 4.28 -13.98
N LEU A 113 3.45 4.96 -13.41
CA LEU A 113 2.53 5.80 -14.17
C LEU A 113 3.05 7.22 -14.39
N THR A 114 3.94 7.71 -13.53
CA THR A 114 4.53 9.06 -13.63
C THR A 114 5.60 9.16 -14.70
N ILE A 115 6.20 8.04 -15.11
CA ILE A 115 7.23 7.96 -16.14
C ILE A 115 6.62 7.84 -17.58
N CYS A 116 5.29 7.81 -17.69
CA CYS A 116 4.56 7.88 -18.96
C CYS A 116 4.25 9.33 -19.36
#